data_AF-E9AG56-F1
#
_entry.id   AF-E9AG56-F1
#
_cell.length_a   1.000
_cell.length_b   1.000
_cell.length_c   1.000
_cell.angle_alpha   90.00
_cell.angle_beta   90.00
_cell.angle_gamma   90.00
#
_symmetry.space_group_name_H-M   'P 1'
#
loop_
_entity.id
_entity.type
_entity.pdbx_description
1 polymer ?
#
loop_
_entity_poly.entity_id
_entity_poly.type
_entity_poly.pdbx_seq_one_letter_code
_entity_poly.pdbx_strand_id
1 'polypeptide(L)'
;MRGKGHKRLAARSFQQWQKLHYNALCDRQMPTPLHATLRLPVRRVAHPPSSCPSAPASVDVQLATNSSAVLQWWQREYDPFLLGCDASAQRTAGPTPPATTATHVLASTRVSAHVGPPAPPLGYPDYIAIEARQHTEGVLRGETYAYHHAAAVGTVPAPPPGAAYPSPVKWIQQPLLDGFVAQRLTAHTGVTTGSLLDTRRTAMALGRQLPPVELSPFYAASALLDRWCLFGEAAAVVPSMPASSGATLDGTQQPHDAAAHHLRIAELALGAGLLSNYRAVWLNGAVLSHPGTGRSVLVVGPRRSGKTTLALHCLSAAAIQASSSASGDGGVRLTAVEHFFLASGMPVRRMLDPASARLASPIIFACSLPHHITVGLGAVLGTLRPNPGLAAAVELPPFLQCEAGLRAFLRNTDGVLWNMSKTYRVRLEDTYRASSPDTSTQWDPVVINTLAGVVLLDWNVEELASTSPTPVRNAVRKIPLHDGGVEELLKRAHDYMFHGHHLLRTVYDAPQDAPARLAGALADEWDTAQPQSLADGTAPALHCIEGSVNFDLATQLIMSLLSERA
;
A
#
# COMPACT_ATOMS: atom_id res chain seq x y z
N MET A 1 -1.89 -36.90 27.82
CA MET A 1 -3.22 -37.23 27.24
C MET A 1 -3.99 -36.05 26.60
N ARG A 2 -3.55 -34.78 26.65
CA ARG A 2 -4.32 -33.63 26.13
C ARG A 2 -4.38 -33.46 24.59
N GLY A 3 -3.49 -34.09 23.82
CA GLY A 3 -3.41 -33.87 22.36
C GLY A 3 -4.50 -34.53 21.50
N LYS A 4 -5.08 -35.66 21.92
CA LYS A 4 -6.09 -36.38 21.11
C LYS A 4 -7.41 -35.61 21.00
N GLY A 5 -7.80 -34.88 22.04
CA GLY A 5 -9.03 -34.07 22.07
C GLY A 5 -8.97 -32.89 21.10
N HIS A 6 -7.89 -32.09 21.16
CA HIS A 6 -7.72 -30.93 20.27
C HIS A 6 -7.65 -31.31 18.79
N LYS A 7 -6.95 -32.39 18.44
CA LYS A 7 -6.91 -32.87 17.03
C LYS A 7 -8.30 -33.24 16.50
N ARG A 8 -9.13 -33.90 17.31
CA ARG A 8 -10.51 -34.26 16.92
C ARG A 8 -11.41 -33.04 16.77
N LEU A 9 -11.27 -32.07 17.67
CA LEU A 9 -12.02 -30.81 17.62
C LEU A 9 -11.65 -29.99 16.38
N ALA A 10 -10.36 -29.81 16.09
CA ALA A 10 -9.93 -29.14 14.87
C ALA A 10 -10.35 -29.88 13.59
N ALA A 11 -10.29 -31.21 13.55
CA ALA A 11 -10.77 -31.96 12.39
C ALA A 11 -12.28 -31.76 12.14
N ARG A 12 -13.07 -31.72 13.21
CA ARG A 12 -14.51 -31.42 13.12
C ARG A 12 -14.78 -29.98 12.67
N SER A 13 -14.09 -29.01 13.28
CA SER A 13 -14.14 -27.60 12.87
C SER A 13 -13.78 -27.48 11.40
N PHE A 14 -12.68 -28.09 10.96
CA PHE A 14 -12.24 -28.09 9.57
C PHE A 14 -13.34 -28.59 8.62
N GLN A 15 -13.94 -29.74 8.93
CA GLN A 15 -15.04 -30.31 8.14
C GLN A 15 -16.30 -29.44 8.13
N GLN A 16 -16.60 -28.71 9.20
CA GLN A 16 -17.77 -27.81 9.25
C GLN A 16 -17.59 -26.61 8.33
N TRP A 17 -16.45 -25.95 8.42
CA TRP A 17 -16.09 -24.81 7.58
C TRP A 17 -15.98 -25.19 6.10
N GLN A 18 -15.46 -26.38 5.76
CA GLN A 18 -15.42 -26.87 4.37
C GLN A 18 -16.80 -27.07 3.74
N LYS A 19 -17.87 -27.15 4.54
CA LYS A 19 -19.26 -27.26 4.07
C LYS A 19 -19.97 -25.90 3.98
N LEU A 20 -19.29 -24.82 4.37
CA LEU A 20 -19.87 -23.49 4.41
C LEU A 20 -19.60 -22.75 3.10
N HIS A 21 -20.62 -22.10 2.58
CA HIS A 21 -20.47 -21.11 1.51
C HIS A 21 -20.03 -19.76 2.11
N TYR A 22 -19.17 -19.03 1.40
CA TYR A 22 -18.71 -17.70 1.76
C TYR A 22 -19.89 -16.73 2.00
N ASN A 23 -20.94 -16.79 1.17
CA ASN A 23 -22.12 -15.96 1.37
C ASN A 23 -22.84 -16.31 2.68
N ALA A 24 -22.96 -17.60 2.99
CA ALA A 24 -23.57 -18.03 4.24
C ALA A 24 -22.73 -17.60 5.46
N LEU A 25 -21.39 -17.61 5.32
CA LEU A 25 -20.48 -17.09 6.33
C LEU A 25 -20.74 -15.60 6.60
N CYS A 26 -20.75 -14.76 5.57
CA CYS A 26 -20.94 -13.31 5.74
C CYS A 26 -22.38 -12.96 6.12
N ASP A 27 -23.37 -13.44 5.38
CA ASP A 27 -24.76 -12.99 5.50
C ASP A 27 -25.47 -13.58 6.73
N ARG A 28 -25.09 -14.79 7.17
CA ARG A 28 -25.77 -15.48 8.29
C ARG A 28 -24.93 -15.59 9.56
N GLN A 29 -23.62 -15.77 9.44
CA GLN A 29 -22.77 -16.00 10.62
C GLN A 29 -22.09 -14.72 11.12
N MET A 30 -21.93 -13.71 10.26
CA MET A 30 -21.21 -12.46 10.58
C MET A 30 -21.94 -11.22 10.04
N PRO A 31 -23.16 -10.93 10.53
CA PRO A 31 -23.96 -9.82 10.02
C PRO A 31 -23.23 -8.47 10.18
N THR A 32 -23.17 -7.69 9.10
CA THR A 32 -22.50 -6.38 9.02
C THR A 32 -23.49 -5.28 8.61
N PRO A 33 -24.36 -4.81 9.53
CA PRO A 33 -25.48 -3.91 9.20
C PRO A 33 -25.09 -2.47 8.83
N LEU A 34 -23.88 -2.03 9.16
CA LEU A 34 -23.41 -0.69 8.85
C LEU A 34 -22.70 -0.70 7.49
N HIS A 35 -23.18 0.10 6.55
CA HIS A 35 -22.65 0.13 5.19
C HIS A 35 -22.08 1.51 4.84
N ALA A 36 -21.01 1.50 4.05
CA ALA A 36 -20.43 2.68 3.42
C ALA A 36 -19.88 2.31 2.03
N THR A 37 -19.73 3.29 1.16
CA THR A 37 -19.09 3.10 -0.15
C THR A 37 -17.86 3.98 -0.24
N LEU A 38 -16.68 3.37 -0.34
CA LEU A 38 -15.48 4.08 -0.71
C LEU A 38 -15.48 4.26 -2.23
N ARG A 39 -15.83 5.46 -2.69
CA ARG A 39 -15.93 5.81 -4.11
C ARG A 39 -14.66 6.54 -4.55
N LEU A 40 -13.88 5.91 -5.40
CA LEU A 40 -12.65 6.46 -5.96
C LEU A 40 -12.95 7.06 -7.33
N PRO A 41 -13.09 8.40 -7.46
CA PRO A 41 -13.45 9.03 -8.71
C PRO A 41 -12.31 8.92 -9.73
N VAL A 42 -12.68 8.69 -10.98
CA VAL A 42 -11.74 8.60 -12.10
C VAL A 42 -11.51 10.00 -12.66
N ARG A 43 -10.28 10.49 -12.55
CA ARG A 43 -9.84 11.69 -13.25
C ARG A 43 -9.28 11.33 -14.63
N ARG A 44 -9.59 12.17 -15.62
CA ARG A 44 -9.18 11.99 -17.01
C ARG A 44 -8.42 13.22 -17.47
N VAL A 45 -7.56 13.04 -18.48
CA VAL A 45 -7.00 14.15 -19.25
C VAL A 45 -8.12 15.08 -19.71
N ALA A 46 -7.98 16.38 -19.45
CA ALA A 46 -8.88 17.39 -19.97
C ALA A 46 -8.89 17.29 -21.50
N HIS A 47 -10.01 16.85 -22.07
CA HIS A 47 -10.20 16.97 -23.51
C HIS A 47 -10.34 18.45 -23.86
N PRO A 48 -9.89 18.90 -25.05
CA PRO A 48 -10.49 20.09 -25.64
C PRO A 48 -12.01 19.89 -25.66
N PRO A 49 -12.80 20.92 -25.34
CA PRO A 49 -14.22 20.78 -25.00
C PRO A 49 -14.97 19.99 -26.06
N SER A 50 -15.15 18.69 -25.80
CA SER A 50 -16.06 17.83 -26.55
C SER A 50 -17.48 18.17 -26.09
N SER A 51 -18.41 18.21 -27.04
CA SER A 51 -19.79 18.66 -26.82
C SER A 51 -20.62 17.77 -25.90
N CYS A 52 -20.11 16.59 -25.50
CA CYS A 52 -20.76 15.73 -24.52
C CYS A 52 -19.95 15.70 -23.21
N PRO A 53 -20.48 16.19 -22.07
CA PRO A 53 -19.89 15.93 -20.78
C PRO A 53 -19.90 14.43 -20.55
N SER A 54 -18.72 13.82 -20.55
CA SER A 54 -18.59 12.39 -20.30
C SER A 54 -19.09 12.08 -18.89
N ALA A 55 -19.95 11.07 -18.74
CA ALA A 55 -20.49 10.69 -17.44
C ALA A 55 -19.37 10.43 -16.42
N PRO A 56 -19.51 10.87 -15.16
CA PRO A 56 -18.52 10.63 -14.12
C PRO A 56 -18.29 9.13 -13.96
N ALA A 57 -17.05 8.71 -13.70
CA ALA A 57 -16.72 7.30 -13.51
C ALA A 57 -16.01 7.10 -12.17
N SER A 58 -16.12 5.89 -11.62
CA SER A 58 -15.48 5.55 -10.34
C SER A 58 -15.08 4.08 -10.25
N VAL A 59 -14.18 3.79 -9.31
CA VAL A 59 -13.95 2.46 -8.76
C VAL A 59 -14.50 2.44 -7.34
N ASP A 60 -15.40 1.51 -7.04
CA ASP A 60 -16.17 1.52 -5.79
C ASP A 60 -15.80 0.30 -4.92
N VAL A 61 -15.34 0.55 -3.69
CA VAL A 61 -15.19 -0.50 -2.67
C VAL A 61 -16.35 -0.38 -1.68
N GLN A 62 -17.24 -1.35 -1.69
CA GLN A 62 -18.38 -1.41 -0.77
C GLN A 62 -17.91 -1.95 0.57
N LEU A 63 -17.98 -1.12 1.60
CA LEU A 63 -17.54 -1.43 2.96
C LEU A 63 -18.76 -1.78 3.83
N ALA A 64 -18.64 -2.82 4.64
CA ALA A 64 -19.67 -3.22 5.59
C ALA A 64 -19.07 -3.60 6.94
N THR A 65 -19.66 -3.21 8.06
CA THR A 65 -19.19 -3.60 9.40
C THR A 65 -20.31 -3.76 10.41
N ASN A 66 -20.03 -4.47 11.50
CA ASN A 66 -20.88 -4.55 12.69
C ASN A 66 -20.44 -3.58 13.80
N SER A 67 -19.35 -2.83 13.60
CA SER A 67 -18.76 -1.96 14.61
C SER A 67 -18.79 -0.50 14.19
N SER A 68 -19.41 0.35 15.00
CA SER A 68 -19.39 1.80 14.79
C SER A 68 -17.99 2.39 14.87
N ALA A 69 -17.10 1.82 15.70
CA ALA A 69 -15.72 2.27 15.82
C ALA A 69 -14.92 2.02 14.53
N VAL A 70 -15.16 0.89 13.87
CA VAL A 70 -14.56 0.59 12.55
C VAL A 70 -15.08 1.58 11.50
N LEU A 71 -16.39 1.83 11.47
CA LEU A 71 -16.98 2.80 10.54
C LEU A 71 -16.43 4.22 10.75
N GLN A 72 -16.31 4.66 12.01
CA GLN A 72 -15.71 5.96 12.36
C GLN A 72 -14.24 6.06 11.93
N TRP A 73 -13.48 4.96 12.06
CA TRP A 73 -12.12 4.91 11.56
C TRP A 73 -12.08 5.02 10.03
N TRP A 74 -12.93 4.29 9.30
CA TRP A 74 -13.03 4.43 7.83
C TRP A 74 -13.39 5.85 7.40
N GLN A 75 -14.30 6.51 8.11
CA GLN A 75 -14.63 7.92 7.86
C GLN A 75 -13.39 8.78 7.99
N ARG A 76 -12.58 8.63 9.04
CA ARG A 76 -11.37 9.42 9.22
C ARG A 76 -10.26 9.07 8.22
N GLU A 77 -10.13 7.80 7.86
CA GLU A 77 -9.08 7.30 6.96
C GLU A 77 -9.33 7.69 5.50
N TYR A 78 -10.58 7.58 5.04
CA TYR A 78 -10.93 7.68 3.63
C TYR A 78 -11.69 8.94 3.25
N ASP A 79 -12.06 9.80 4.19
CA ASP A 79 -12.64 11.13 3.88
C ASP A 79 -11.72 11.91 2.93
N PRO A 80 -12.24 12.50 1.83
CA PRO A 80 -13.66 12.68 1.46
C PRO A 80 -14.26 11.61 0.53
N PHE A 81 -13.55 10.52 0.26
CA PHE A 81 -13.97 9.48 -0.70
C PHE A 81 -15.02 8.50 -0.15
N LEU A 82 -15.32 8.56 1.14
CA LEU A 82 -16.30 7.68 1.77
C LEU A 82 -17.72 8.28 1.69
N LEU A 83 -18.62 7.61 0.98
CA LEU A 83 -20.01 8.01 0.78
C LEU A 83 -20.98 7.10 1.56
N GLY A 84 -22.02 7.71 2.15
CA GLY A 84 -23.15 7.02 2.77
C GLY A 84 -22.79 6.33 4.08
N CYS A 85 -23.48 6.67 5.16
CA CYS A 85 -23.35 6.00 6.46
C CYS A 85 -24.75 5.71 6.97
N ASP A 86 -25.47 4.83 6.27
CA ASP A 86 -26.83 4.48 6.66
C ASP A 86 -26.80 3.18 7.46
N ALA A 87 -27.26 3.25 8.71
CA ALA A 87 -27.59 2.06 9.50
C ALA A 87 -28.92 1.41 9.05
N SER A 88 -29.63 1.98 8.07
CA SER A 88 -31.04 1.66 7.79
C SER A 88 -31.41 1.49 6.31
N ALA A 89 -30.45 1.39 5.38
CA ALA A 89 -30.73 1.25 3.95
C ALA A 89 -31.22 -0.15 3.52
N GLN A 90 -32.13 -0.76 4.28
CA GLN A 90 -33.07 -1.81 3.83
C GLN A 90 -34.38 -1.72 4.63
N ARG A 91 -35.21 -0.70 4.34
CA ARG A 91 -36.69 -0.76 4.34
C ARG A 91 -37.27 0.65 4.15
N THR A 92 -37.21 1.16 2.93
CA THR A 92 -38.18 2.15 2.45
C THR A 92 -38.15 2.10 0.93
N ALA A 93 -39.07 1.32 0.38
CA ALA A 93 -39.42 1.41 -1.02
C ALA A 93 -40.17 2.74 -1.22
N GLY A 94 -39.47 3.72 -1.80
CA GLY A 94 -40.03 4.98 -2.32
C GLY A 94 -39.42 6.25 -1.70
N PRO A 95 -39.42 7.39 -2.42
CA PRO A 95 -39.60 7.62 -3.85
C PRO A 95 -38.23 7.79 -4.56
N THR A 96 -38.27 7.64 -5.89
CA THR A 96 -37.25 7.98 -6.90
C THR A 96 -35.96 8.62 -6.35
N PRO A 97 -34.80 7.92 -6.37
CA PRO A 97 -33.54 8.60 -6.09
C PRO A 97 -33.42 9.82 -7.00
N PRO A 98 -32.89 10.96 -6.52
CA PRO A 98 -32.65 12.11 -7.38
C PRO A 98 -31.88 11.61 -8.60
N ALA A 99 -32.18 12.16 -9.78
CA ALA A 99 -31.55 11.81 -11.06
C ALA A 99 -30.04 12.05 -10.96
N THR A 100 -29.35 11.14 -10.28
CA THR A 100 -27.91 11.08 -10.16
C THR A 100 -27.48 10.67 -11.55
N THR A 101 -26.83 11.59 -12.26
CA THR A 101 -26.04 11.28 -13.45
C THR A 101 -25.37 9.94 -13.22
N ALA A 102 -25.79 8.91 -13.96
CA ALA A 102 -25.36 7.54 -13.72
C ALA A 102 -23.84 7.50 -13.74
N THR A 103 -23.22 7.32 -12.58
CA THR A 103 -21.77 7.20 -12.45
C THR A 103 -21.38 5.85 -13.03
N HIS A 104 -20.51 5.84 -14.03
CA HIS A 104 -20.03 4.60 -14.64
C HIS A 104 -19.04 3.92 -13.68
N VAL A 105 -19.43 2.79 -13.10
CA VAL A 105 -18.57 2.04 -12.17
C VAL A 105 -17.65 1.12 -12.96
N LEU A 106 -16.36 1.44 -13.00
CA LEU A 106 -15.32 0.66 -13.70
C LEU A 106 -15.06 -0.70 -13.04
N ALA A 107 -15.09 -0.72 -11.72
CA ALA A 107 -14.90 -1.92 -10.93
C ALA A 107 -15.59 -1.72 -9.59
N SER A 108 -16.18 -2.80 -9.07
CA SER A 108 -16.73 -2.80 -7.73
C SER A 108 -16.38 -4.08 -6.98
N THR A 109 -15.93 -3.93 -5.75
CA THR A 109 -15.63 -5.05 -4.85
C THR A 109 -16.25 -4.79 -3.48
N ARG A 110 -16.33 -5.84 -2.65
CA ARG A 110 -16.90 -5.73 -1.30
C ARG A 110 -15.90 -6.14 -0.24
N VAL A 111 -15.87 -5.39 0.85
CA VAL A 111 -15.09 -5.67 2.05
C VAL A 111 -16.02 -5.62 3.25
N SER A 112 -16.07 -6.70 4.02
CA SER A 112 -16.80 -6.78 5.28
C SER A 112 -15.84 -6.88 6.47
N ALA A 113 -16.01 -6.08 7.51
CA ALA A 113 -15.24 -6.17 8.74
C ALA A 113 -16.14 -6.53 9.91
N HIS A 114 -15.96 -7.71 10.48
CA HIS A 114 -16.77 -8.22 11.58
C HIS A 114 -15.93 -8.34 12.87
N VAL A 115 -16.30 -7.58 13.89
CA VAL A 115 -15.70 -7.67 15.22
C VAL A 115 -16.35 -8.82 15.98
N GLY A 116 -15.53 -9.79 16.37
CA GLY A 116 -15.92 -11.03 17.04
C GLY A 116 -15.95 -12.26 16.12
N PRO A 117 -16.14 -13.46 16.69
CA PRO A 117 -16.23 -14.70 15.94
C PRO A 117 -17.54 -14.78 15.15
N PRO A 118 -17.59 -15.66 14.13
CA PRO A 118 -18.85 -16.13 13.55
C PRO A 118 -19.79 -16.71 14.61
N ALA A 119 -21.10 -16.57 14.38
CA ALA A 119 -22.13 -17.04 15.29
C ALA A 119 -22.01 -18.55 15.63
N PRO A 120 -22.42 -18.96 16.85
CA PRO A 120 -22.48 -20.37 17.21
C PRO A 120 -23.37 -21.18 16.24
N PRO A 121 -23.01 -22.43 15.92
CA PRO A 121 -21.94 -23.22 16.52
C PRO A 121 -20.58 -23.11 15.80
N LEU A 122 -20.42 -22.20 14.82
CA LEU A 122 -19.22 -22.18 13.96
C LEU A 122 -17.97 -21.72 14.73
N GLY A 123 -18.06 -20.58 15.43
CA GLY A 123 -16.94 -20.01 16.20
C GLY A 123 -15.71 -19.72 15.34
N TYR A 124 -14.53 -19.67 15.96
CA TYR A 124 -13.27 -19.47 15.23
C TYR A 124 -12.78 -20.75 14.53
N PRO A 125 -11.99 -20.64 13.44
CA PRO A 125 -11.41 -21.81 12.76
C PRO A 125 -10.31 -22.47 13.62
N ASP A 126 -10.69 -23.43 14.46
CA ASP A 126 -9.77 -24.12 15.39
C ASP A 126 -8.61 -24.83 14.68
N TYR A 127 -8.83 -25.29 13.44
CA TYR A 127 -7.79 -25.89 12.62
C TYR A 127 -6.64 -24.92 12.37
N ILE A 128 -6.95 -23.68 11.96
CA ILE A 128 -5.95 -22.64 11.73
C ILE A 128 -5.21 -22.32 13.03
N ALA A 129 -5.93 -22.23 14.15
CA ALA A 129 -5.32 -21.96 15.45
C ALA A 129 -4.35 -23.08 15.90
N ILE A 130 -4.68 -24.36 15.63
CA ILE A 130 -3.78 -25.48 15.94
C ILE A 130 -2.56 -25.49 15.01
N GLU A 131 -2.76 -25.30 13.70
CA GLU A 131 -1.64 -25.26 12.74
C GLU A 131 -0.72 -24.05 13.05
N ALA A 132 -1.28 -22.94 13.53
CA ALA A 132 -0.52 -21.78 13.97
C ALA A 132 0.40 -22.07 15.16
N ARG A 133 -0.11 -22.78 16.17
CA ARG A 133 0.70 -23.23 17.31
C ARG A 133 1.82 -24.16 16.85
N GLN A 134 1.50 -25.14 16.01
CA GLN A 134 2.49 -26.09 15.49
C GLN A 134 3.59 -25.41 14.68
N HIS A 135 3.22 -24.44 13.82
CA HIS A 135 4.17 -23.68 13.02
C HIS A 135 5.09 -22.84 13.90
N THR A 136 4.53 -22.12 14.88
CA THR A 136 5.29 -21.28 15.81
C THR A 136 6.26 -22.11 16.66
N GLU A 137 5.82 -23.25 17.19
CA GLU A 137 6.70 -24.21 17.87
C GLU A 137 7.78 -24.80 16.95
N GLY A 138 7.49 -24.94 15.66
CA GLY A 138 8.46 -25.38 14.65
C GLY A 138 9.57 -24.35 14.42
N VAL A 139 9.21 -23.08 14.24
CA VAL A 139 10.17 -21.97 14.10
C VAL A 139 11.03 -21.83 15.36
N LEU A 140 10.43 -21.82 16.55
CA LEU A 140 11.15 -21.76 17.84
C LEU A 140 12.17 -22.89 18.01
N ARG A 141 11.80 -24.12 17.62
CA ARG A 141 12.71 -25.27 17.67
C ARG A 141 13.84 -25.14 16.66
N GLY A 142 13.53 -24.67 15.44
CA GLY A 142 14.53 -24.38 14.41
C GLY A 142 15.55 -23.34 14.87
N GLU A 143 15.08 -22.24 15.46
CA GLU A 143 15.93 -21.18 16.03
C GLU A 143 16.83 -21.69 17.15
N THR A 144 16.24 -22.44 18.09
CA THR A 144 16.98 -23.00 19.23
C THR A 144 18.04 -24.00 18.78
N TYR A 145 17.73 -24.83 17.78
CA TYR A 145 18.68 -25.79 17.21
C TYR A 145 19.82 -25.10 16.45
N ALA A 146 19.52 -24.16 15.55
CA ALA A 146 20.53 -23.38 14.81
C ALA A 146 21.49 -22.66 15.76
N TYR A 147 20.96 -22.17 16.89
CA TYR A 147 21.76 -21.54 17.95
C TYR A 147 22.68 -22.51 18.70
N HIS A 148 22.17 -23.66 19.17
CA HIS A 148 23.01 -24.64 19.86
C HIS A 148 24.17 -25.13 18.99
N HIS A 149 23.94 -25.24 17.68
CA HIS A 149 24.98 -25.54 16.71
C HIS A 149 26.02 -24.41 16.59
N ALA A 150 25.59 -23.14 16.56
CA ALA A 150 26.50 -21.99 16.47
C ALA A 150 27.36 -21.78 17.75
N ALA A 151 26.80 -22.04 18.94
CA ALA A 151 27.51 -21.89 20.20
C ALA A 151 28.47 -23.06 20.50
N ALA A 152 28.15 -24.25 20.01
CA ALA A 152 28.89 -25.49 20.28
C ALA A 152 29.64 -25.97 19.04
N VAL A 153 30.42 -25.08 18.42
CA VAL A 153 31.30 -25.40 17.27
C VAL A 153 32.10 -26.66 17.62
N GLY A 154 31.69 -27.81 17.06
CA GLY A 154 32.38 -29.09 17.20
C GLY A 154 31.67 -30.22 17.98
N THR A 155 30.53 -30.01 18.67
CA THR A 155 29.88 -31.11 19.43
C THR A 155 28.45 -31.45 19.02
N VAL A 156 27.76 -30.58 18.29
CA VAL A 156 26.39 -30.85 17.80
C VAL A 156 26.44 -31.17 16.31
N PRO A 157 25.86 -32.29 15.84
CA PRO A 157 25.81 -32.58 14.41
C PRO A 157 25.07 -31.45 13.69
N ALA A 158 25.62 -31.03 12.54
CA ALA A 158 25.03 -30.02 11.68
C ALA A 158 23.60 -30.37 11.28
N PRO A 159 22.72 -29.37 11.03
CA PRO A 159 21.42 -29.62 10.42
C PRO A 159 21.61 -30.51 9.19
N PRO A 160 20.77 -31.54 8.98
CA PRO A 160 20.87 -32.37 7.80
C PRO A 160 20.81 -31.47 6.56
N PRO A 161 21.72 -31.64 5.58
CA PRO A 161 21.73 -30.83 4.38
C PRO A 161 20.36 -30.89 3.71
N GLY A 162 19.72 -29.74 3.55
CA GLY A 162 18.40 -29.61 2.89
C GLY A 162 17.18 -29.44 3.81
N ALA A 163 17.32 -29.51 5.14
CA ALA A 163 16.20 -29.13 6.03
C ALA A 163 16.01 -27.61 5.99
N ALA A 164 15.11 -27.15 5.11
CA ALA A 164 14.80 -25.73 4.98
C ALA A 164 14.31 -25.18 6.33
N TYR A 165 15.01 -24.16 6.81
CA TYR A 165 14.58 -23.41 7.98
C TYR A 165 13.19 -22.81 7.73
N PRO A 166 12.18 -23.07 8.57
CA PRO A 166 10.83 -22.57 8.34
C PRO A 166 10.81 -21.04 8.40
N SER A 167 10.16 -20.40 7.42
CA SER A 167 9.98 -18.95 7.40
C SER A 167 9.30 -18.47 8.70
N PRO A 168 9.73 -17.34 9.30
CA PRO A 168 9.11 -16.77 10.49
C PRO A 168 7.69 -16.26 10.24
N VAL A 169 7.30 -16.06 8.98
CA VAL A 169 5.96 -15.64 8.56
C VAL A 169 5.38 -16.65 7.59
N LYS A 170 4.12 -17.05 7.82
CA LYS A 170 3.36 -17.98 6.97
C LYS A 170 1.89 -17.56 6.92
N TRP A 171 1.24 -17.76 5.77
CA TRP A 171 -0.22 -17.75 5.69
C TRP A 171 -0.75 -19.18 5.80
N ILE A 172 -1.76 -19.36 6.64
CA ILE A 172 -2.49 -20.63 6.72
C ILE A 172 -3.85 -20.41 6.10
N GLN A 173 -4.22 -21.27 5.15
CA GLN A 173 -5.50 -21.22 4.46
C GLN A 173 -6.32 -22.47 4.77
N GLN A 174 -7.62 -22.27 4.85
CA GLN A 174 -8.63 -23.28 5.01
C GLN A 174 -9.71 -23.05 3.95
N PRO A 175 -9.97 -24.02 3.06
CA PRO A 175 -10.96 -23.85 2.00
C PRO A 175 -12.39 -23.85 2.54
N LEU A 176 -13.24 -23.06 1.89
CA LEU A 176 -14.70 -23.09 1.94
C LEU A 176 -15.23 -23.77 0.68
N LEU A 177 -16.55 -23.97 0.56
CA LEU A 177 -17.15 -24.53 -0.66
C LEU A 177 -16.90 -23.67 -1.91
N ASP A 178 -16.90 -22.35 -1.76
CA ASP A 178 -16.80 -21.35 -2.82
C ASP A 178 -15.89 -20.18 -2.41
N GLY A 179 -14.84 -20.46 -1.65
CA GLY A 179 -13.91 -19.46 -1.13
C GLY A 179 -12.87 -20.03 -0.17
N PHE A 180 -12.32 -19.19 0.70
CA PHE A 180 -11.39 -19.62 1.74
C PHE A 180 -11.41 -18.69 2.95
N VAL A 181 -10.85 -19.19 4.05
CA VAL A 181 -10.43 -18.43 5.23
C VAL A 181 -8.92 -18.57 5.37
N ALA A 182 -8.25 -17.49 5.71
CA ALA A 182 -6.81 -17.41 5.85
C ALA A 182 -6.43 -16.60 7.09
N GLN A 183 -5.28 -16.90 7.67
CA GLN A 183 -4.70 -16.09 8.73
C GLN A 183 -3.21 -15.93 8.49
N ARG A 184 -2.70 -14.70 8.70
CA ARG A 184 -1.27 -14.43 8.66
C ARG A 184 -0.67 -14.76 10.01
N LEU A 185 0.30 -15.64 10.01
CA LEU A 185 1.05 -15.99 11.20
C LEU A 185 2.43 -15.37 11.12
N THR A 186 2.82 -14.75 12.22
CA THR A 186 4.18 -14.30 12.44
C THR A 186 4.63 -14.99 13.72
N ALA A 187 5.46 -16.01 13.59
CA ALA A 187 5.97 -16.73 14.75
C ALA A 187 6.85 -15.79 15.59
N HIS A 188 7.69 -14.96 14.93
CA HIS A 188 8.61 -14.02 15.59
C HIS A 188 8.92 -12.78 14.75
N THR A 189 9.03 -11.63 15.41
CA THR A 189 9.56 -10.38 14.83
C THR A 189 10.99 -10.14 15.32
N GLY A 190 11.90 -9.86 14.39
CA GLY A 190 13.11 -9.06 14.70
C GLY A 190 14.29 -9.78 15.34
N VAL A 191 14.63 -10.97 14.85
CA VAL A 191 15.51 -11.91 15.56
C VAL A 191 16.60 -12.53 14.69
N THR A 192 16.49 -12.42 13.37
CA THR A 192 17.46 -13.00 12.42
C THR A 192 18.81 -12.26 12.42
N THR A 193 19.03 -11.33 13.35
CA THR A 193 20.32 -10.68 13.63
C THR A 193 20.54 -10.68 15.13
N GLY A 194 21.80 -10.52 15.60
CA GLY A 194 22.26 -10.73 16.99
C GLY A 194 21.35 -10.22 18.13
N SER A 195 20.46 -9.27 17.86
CA SER A 195 19.34 -8.83 18.70
C SER A 195 18.46 -9.92 19.33
N LEU A 196 18.25 -11.12 18.72
CA LEU A 196 17.54 -12.20 19.44
C LEU A 196 18.32 -12.64 20.68
N LEU A 197 19.65 -12.69 20.60
CA LEU A 197 20.46 -13.15 21.72
C LEU A 197 20.35 -12.21 22.89
N ASP A 198 20.44 -10.90 22.66
CA ASP A 198 20.27 -9.92 23.73
C ASP A 198 18.84 -9.97 24.26
N THR A 199 17.84 -10.01 23.38
CA THR A 199 16.43 -10.08 23.79
C THR A 199 16.13 -11.36 24.57
N ARG A 200 16.65 -12.52 24.16
CA ARG A 200 16.44 -13.81 24.83
C ARG A 200 17.28 -13.94 26.10
N ARG A 201 18.52 -13.44 26.14
CA ARG A 201 19.32 -13.37 27.37
C ARG A 201 18.63 -12.48 28.39
N THR A 202 18.17 -11.31 27.99
CA THR A 202 17.42 -10.39 28.86
C THR A 202 16.11 -11.02 29.29
N ALA A 203 15.35 -11.65 28.39
CA ALA A 203 14.12 -12.35 28.76
C ALA A 203 14.38 -13.52 29.73
N MET A 204 15.41 -14.35 29.49
CA MET A 204 15.80 -15.43 30.40
C MET A 204 16.30 -14.91 31.76
N ALA A 205 17.13 -13.87 31.76
CA ALA A 205 17.60 -13.21 32.99
C ALA A 205 16.42 -12.63 33.80
N LEU A 206 15.35 -12.22 33.12
CA LEU A 206 14.11 -11.73 33.72
C LEU A 206 13.08 -12.85 33.99
N GLY A 207 13.38 -14.12 33.70
CA GLY A 207 12.45 -15.25 33.85
C GLY A 207 11.20 -15.16 32.96
N ARG A 208 11.26 -14.41 31.85
CA ARG A 208 10.16 -14.23 30.90
C ARG A 208 10.33 -15.16 29.70
N GLN A 209 9.28 -15.90 29.33
CA GLN A 209 9.19 -16.49 28.00
C GLN A 209 8.83 -15.39 27.01
N LEU A 210 9.48 -15.36 25.85
CA LEU A 210 9.03 -14.50 24.74
C LEU A 210 7.69 -15.07 24.27
N PRO A 211 6.58 -14.35 24.45
CA PRO A 211 5.29 -14.85 24.01
C PRO A 211 5.34 -15.04 22.48
N PRO A 212 4.69 -16.09 21.93
CA PRO A 212 4.37 -16.08 20.52
C PRO A 212 3.56 -14.82 20.23
N VAL A 213 3.82 -14.15 19.10
CA VAL A 213 3.07 -12.93 18.76
C VAL A 213 1.59 -13.27 18.72
N GLU A 214 0.77 -12.38 19.29
CA GLU A 214 -0.68 -12.50 19.25
C GLU A 214 -1.16 -12.63 17.78
N LEU A 215 -2.28 -13.31 17.56
CA LEU A 215 -2.74 -13.71 16.22
C LEU A 215 -3.38 -12.55 15.45
N SER A 216 -3.00 -12.35 14.19
CA SER A 216 -3.67 -11.42 13.28
C SER A 216 -5.15 -11.80 13.09
N PRO A 217 -6.02 -10.88 12.64
CA PRO A 217 -7.39 -11.25 12.31
C PRO A 217 -7.44 -12.27 11.15
N PHE A 218 -8.57 -12.94 11.01
CA PHE A 218 -8.85 -13.85 9.90
C PHE A 218 -9.31 -13.06 8.68
N TYR A 219 -8.77 -13.44 7.53
CA TYR A 219 -9.19 -12.99 6.22
C TYR A 219 -10.07 -14.08 5.61
N ALA A 220 -11.16 -13.73 4.97
CA ALA A 220 -11.92 -14.64 4.14
C ALA A 220 -12.21 -14.00 2.79
N ALA A 221 -12.27 -14.80 1.74
CA ALA A 221 -12.63 -14.32 0.42
C ALA A 221 -13.46 -15.37 -0.33
N SER A 222 -14.30 -14.89 -1.25
CA SER A 222 -14.95 -15.73 -2.26
C SER A 222 -13.92 -16.30 -3.23
N ALA A 223 -14.29 -17.36 -3.96
CA ALA A 223 -13.44 -17.96 -4.99
C ALA A 223 -13.14 -17.00 -6.15
N LEU A 224 -14.04 -16.03 -6.40
CA LEU A 224 -13.87 -14.99 -7.41
C LEU A 224 -13.02 -13.81 -6.91
N LEU A 225 -12.69 -13.76 -5.61
CA LEU A 225 -11.97 -12.66 -4.95
C LEU A 225 -12.66 -11.28 -5.07
N ASP A 226 -13.92 -11.24 -5.48
CA ASP A 226 -14.74 -10.02 -5.58
C ASP A 226 -15.23 -9.53 -4.22
N ARG A 227 -15.22 -10.41 -3.22
CA ARG A 227 -15.76 -10.19 -1.89
C ARG A 227 -14.79 -10.72 -0.84
N TRP A 228 -14.48 -9.85 0.11
CA TRP A 228 -13.51 -10.06 1.17
C TRP A 228 -14.14 -9.80 2.53
N CYS A 229 -13.67 -10.52 3.54
CA CYS A 229 -14.07 -10.33 4.93
C CYS A 229 -12.87 -10.37 5.87
N LEU A 230 -12.82 -9.45 6.83
CA LEU A 230 -11.91 -9.44 7.96
C LEU A 230 -12.71 -9.73 9.22
N PHE A 231 -12.29 -10.68 10.04
CA PHE A 231 -12.96 -10.94 11.32
C PHE A 231 -11.99 -11.43 12.40
N GLY A 232 -12.36 -11.24 13.67
CA GLY A 232 -11.46 -11.54 14.79
C GLY A 232 -11.82 -10.77 16.05
N GLU A 233 -10.99 -10.95 17.07
CA GLU A 233 -11.12 -10.21 18.34
C GLU A 233 -11.06 -8.70 18.13
N ALA A 234 -11.70 -7.94 19.03
CA ALA A 234 -11.76 -6.48 18.93
C ALA A 234 -10.38 -5.84 18.84
N ALA A 235 -9.39 -6.32 19.60
CA ALA A 235 -8.01 -5.82 19.57
C ALA A 235 -7.31 -6.02 18.21
N ALA A 236 -7.75 -6.99 17.40
CA ALA A 236 -7.16 -7.31 16.11
C ALA A 236 -7.90 -6.64 14.93
N VAL A 237 -9.16 -6.25 15.13
CA VAL A 237 -10.05 -5.72 14.06
C VAL A 237 -10.40 -4.25 14.26
N VAL A 238 -10.50 -3.72 15.48
CA VAL A 238 -10.88 -2.32 15.73
C VAL A 238 -9.62 -1.46 15.80
N PRO A 239 -9.39 -0.56 14.83
CA PRO A 239 -8.25 0.35 14.89
C PRO A 239 -8.38 1.35 16.04
N SER A 240 -7.24 1.70 16.62
CA SER A 240 -7.15 2.80 17.58
C SER A 240 -7.42 4.13 16.87
N MET A 241 -8.33 4.94 17.41
CA MET A 241 -8.56 6.30 16.90
C MET A 241 -7.44 7.23 17.39
N PRO A 242 -6.82 8.05 16.52
CA PRO A 242 -5.81 9.00 16.96
C PRO A 242 -6.44 10.02 17.92
N ALA A 243 -5.84 10.20 19.10
CA ALA A 243 -6.36 11.07 20.15
C ALA A 243 -6.24 12.57 19.79
N SER A 244 -5.23 12.95 18.99
CA SER A 244 -4.97 14.33 18.59
C SER A 244 -5.26 14.56 17.10
N SER A 245 -5.29 15.84 16.71
CA SER A 245 -5.43 16.26 15.32
C SER A 245 -4.16 16.02 14.50
N GLY A 246 -2.99 15.99 15.15
CA GLY A 246 -1.70 15.75 14.51
C GLY A 246 -1.37 14.26 14.41
N ALA A 247 -0.51 13.92 13.47
CA ALA A 247 0.06 12.58 13.39
C ALA A 247 1.02 12.37 14.56
N THR A 248 0.67 11.49 15.49
CA THR A 248 1.57 11.04 16.54
C THR A 248 2.48 9.94 16.00
N LEU A 249 3.69 9.83 16.55
CA LEU A 249 4.60 8.73 16.23
C LEU A 249 3.89 7.40 16.55
N ASP A 250 3.88 6.45 15.60
CA ASP A 250 3.23 5.16 15.80
C ASP A 250 3.77 4.54 17.09
N GLY A 251 2.92 4.55 18.12
CA GLY A 251 3.29 4.16 19.47
C GLY A 251 3.77 2.71 19.48
N THR A 252 4.69 2.40 20.40
CA THR A 252 5.25 1.06 20.68
C THR A 252 4.46 -0.04 20.00
N GLN A 253 4.93 -0.48 18.82
CA GLN A 253 4.28 -1.46 17.93
C GLN A 253 3.28 -2.30 18.74
N GLN A 254 2.01 -1.89 18.76
CA GLN A 254 1.00 -2.81 19.25
C GLN A 254 1.19 -4.04 18.35
N PRO A 255 1.28 -5.26 18.91
CA PRO A 255 1.55 -6.46 18.12
C PRO A 255 0.55 -6.61 16.96
N HIS A 256 -0.58 -5.90 17.05
CA HIS A 256 -1.62 -5.74 16.06
C HIS A 256 -1.73 -4.30 15.58
N ASP A 257 -1.39 -4.08 14.30
CA ASP A 257 -1.84 -2.88 13.59
C ASP A 257 -3.15 -3.22 12.86
N ALA A 258 -4.28 -3.11 13.58
CA ALA A 258 -5.60 -3.34 13.02
C ALA A 258 -5.86 -2.42 11.81
N ALA A 259 -5.38 -1.18 11.83
CA ALA A 259 -5.51 -0.26 10.70
C ALA A 259 -4.78 -0.79 9.45
N ALA A 260 -3.57 -1.34 9.59
CA ALA A 260 -2.87 -1.99 8.48
C ALA A 260 -3.65 -3.19 7.93
N HIS A 261 -4.37 -3.95 8.76
CA HIS A 261 -5.20 -5.05 8.28
C HIS A 261 -6.39 -4.58 7.44
N HIS A 262 -7.02 -3.46 7.82
CA HIS A 262 -8.09 -2.81 7.04
C HIS A 262 -7.60 -2.25 5.71
N LEU A 263 -6.50 -1.50 5.72
CA LEU A 263 -5.88 -1.03 4.49
C LEU A 263 -5.55 -2.22 3.58
N ARG A 264 -4.95 -3.27 4.14
CA ARG A 264 -4.55 -4.45 3.39
C ARG A 264 -5.72 -5.17 2.75
N ILE A 265 -6.83 -5.37 3.45
CA ILE A 265 -7.98 -6.06 2.87
C ILE A 265 -8.65 -5.22 1.79
N ALA A 266 -8.68 -3.90 1.95
CA ALA A 266 -9.16 -2.99 0.91
C ALA A 266 -8.25 -3.04 -0.33
N GLU A 267 -6.92 -3.05 -0.16
CA GLU A 267 -5.97 -3.20 -1.28
C GLU A 267 -6.18 -4.53 -2.01
N LEU A 268 -6.40 -5.61 -1.26
CA LEU A 268 -6.64 -6.94 -1.83
C LEU A 268 -7.94 -6.99 -2.63
N ALA A 269 -9.01 -6.40 -2.09
CA ALA A 269 -10.28 -6.30 -2.79
C ALA A 269 -10.15 -5.43 -4.05
N LEU A 270 -9.49 -4.28 -3.96
CA LEU A 270 -9.24 -3.42 -5.11
C LEU A 270 -8.41 -4.16 -6.18
N GLY A 271 -7.32 -4.82 -5.76
CA GLY A 271 -6.45 -5.58 -6.65
C GLY A 271 -7.16 -6.74 -7.33
N ALA A 272 -7.93 -7.52 -6.59
CA ALA A 272 -8.72 -8.60 -7.17
C ALA A 272 -9.71 -8.11 -8.24
N GLY A 273 -10.31 -6.92 -8.03
CA GLY A 273 -11.21 -6.30 -9.00
C GLY A 273 -10.52 -5.69 -10.22
N LEU A 274 -9.23 -5.36 -10.15
CA LEU A 274 -8.54 -4.65 -11.24
C LEU A 274 -7.54 -5.54 -12.01
N LEU A 275 -6.84 -6.44 -11.33
CA LEU A 275 -5.74 -7.23 -11.91
C LEU A 275 -6.20 -8.13 -13.07
N SER A 276 -7.34 -8.79 -12.92
CA SER A 276 -7.91 -9.65 -13.97
C SER A 276 -8.62 -8.82 -15.05
N ASN A 277 -9.46 -7.87 -14.64
CA ASN A 277 -10.32 -7.09 -15.53
C ASN A 277 -9.54 -6.16 -16.47
N TYR A 278 -8.39 -5.65 -16.03
CA TYR A 278 -7.60 -4.68 -16.79
C TYR A 278 -6.18 -5.17 -17.12
N ARG A 279 -5.89 -6.45 -16.88
CA ARG A 279 -4.52 -7.02 -16.99
C ARG A 279 -3.48 -6.18 -16.24
N ALA A 280 -3.89 -5.59 -15.12
CA ALA A 280 -3.07 -4.65 -14.38
C ALA A 280 -1.87 -5.36 -13.71
N VAL A 281 -0.87 -4.57 -13.36
CA VAL A 281 0.28 -4.95 -12.55
C VAL A 281 0.26 -4.19 -11.23
N TRP A 282 0.58 -4.86 -10.13
CA TRP A 282 0.64 -4.25 -8.79
C TRP A 282 2.09 -3.86 -8.48
N LEU A 283 2.34 -2.57 -8.30
CA LEU A 283 3.66 -1.97 -8.15
C LEU A 283 3.84 -1.29 -6.79
N ASN A 284 5.10 -1.21 -6.38
CA ASN A 284 5.59 -0.45 -5.25
C ASN A 284 6.20 0.86 -5.74
N GLY A 285 5.61 1.99 -5.34
CA GLY A 285 6.11 3.29 -5.77
C GLY A 285 5.17 4.43 -5.43
N ALA A 286 5.35 5.55 -6.11
CA ALA A 286 4.44 6.67 -6.05
C ALA A 286 4.06 7.12 -7.46
N VAL A 287 2.89 7.73 -7.59
CA VAL A 287 2.41 8.30 -8.84
C VAL A 287 1.98 9.73 -8.58
N LEU A 288 2.61 10.65 -9.30
CA LEU A 288 2.31 12.07 -9.27
C LEU A 288 1.68 12.48 -10.58
N SER A 289 0.69 13.35 -10.52
CA SER A 289 -0.08 13.75 -11.70
C SER A 289 -0.32 15.25 -11.69
N HIS A 290 -0.31 15.87 -12.86
CA HIS A 290 -0.63 17.29 -12.98
C HIS A 290 -2.00 17.45 -13.65
N PRO A 291 -3.01 18.01 -12.96
CA PRO A 291 -4.38 18.05 -13.47
C PRO A 291 -4.52 18.91 -14.74
N GLY A 292 -3.74 20.00 -14.85
CA GLY A 292 -3.77 20.88 -16.02
C GLY A 292 -3.16 20.29 -17.29
N THR A 293 -2.14 19.44 -17.19
CA THR A 293 -1.48 18.83 -18.36
C THR A 293 -1.97 17.40 -18.63
N GLY A 294 -2.63 16.76 -17.66
CA GLY A 294 -3.06 15.37 -17.75
C GLY A 294 -1.89 14.38 -17.79
N ARG A 295 -0.70 14.81 -17.34
CA ARG A 295 0.52 13.99 -17.33
C ARG A 295 0.73 13.35 -15.97
N SER A 296 1.30 12.15 -15.99
CA SER A 296 1.68 11.39 -14.79
C SER A 296 3.12 10.93 -14.85
N VAL A 297 3.80 10.95 -13.70
CA VAL A 297 5.15 10.41 -13.51
C VAL A 297 5.08 9.26 -12.51
N LEU A 298 5.67 8.13 -12.88
CA LEU A 298 5.84 6.98 -11.98
C LEU A 298 7.17 7.10 -11.25
N VAL A 299 7.17 7.03 -9.93
CA VAL A 299 8.39 7.06 -9.10
C VAL A 299 8.59 5.67 -8.49
N VAL A 300 9.68 5.02 -8.88
CA VAL A 300 10.04 3.65 -8.49
C VAL A 300 11.47 3.61 -7.95
N GLY A 301 11.85 2.50 -7.31
CA GLY A 301 13.11 2.38 -6.60
C GLY A 301 13.04 1.45 -5.39
N PRO A 302 14.18 1.10 -4.80
CA PRO A 302 14.29 0.07 -3.76
C PRO A 302 13.53 0.46 -2.50
N ARG A 303 13.34 -0.48 -1.58
CA ARG A 303 12.78 -0.16 -0.26
C ARG A 303 13.62 0.91 0.42
N ARG A 304 12.97 1.87 1.08
CA ARG A 304 13.61 3.02 1.78
C ARG A 304 14.38 4.01 0.88
N SER A 305 14.24 3.95 -0.44
CA SER A 305 14.79 4.97 -1.37
C SER A 305 14.18 6.37 -1.22
N GLY A 306 13.11 6.53 -0.45
CA GLY A 306 12.47 7.83 -0.24
C GLY A 306 11.43 8.23 -1.28
N LYS A 307 10.93 7.31 -2.10
CA LYS A 307 9.85 7.56 -3.10
C LYS A 307 8.66 8.33 -2.51
N THR A 308 8.16 7.88 -1.36
CA THR A 308 7.07 8.52 -0.62
C THR A 308 7.43 9.95 -0.22
N THR A 309 8.60 10.12 0.39
CA THR A 309 9.09 11.44 0.81
C THR A 309 9.31 12.38 -0.38
N LEU A 310 9.84 11.86 -1.50
CA LEU A 310 10.03 12.60 -2.74
C LEU A 310 8.69 13.06 -3.31
N ALA A 311 7.67 12.21 -3.28
CA ALA A 311 6.32 12.59 -3.69
C ALA A 311 5.79 13.77 -2.86
N LEU A 312 5.93 13.70 -1.53
CA LEU A 312 5.56 14.81 -0.64
C LEU A 312 6.33 16.11 -0.93
N HIS A 313 7.62 16.00 -1.26
CA HIS A 313 8.41 17.18 -1.65
C HIS A 313 7.97 17.79 -2.99
N CYS A 314 7.58 16.96 -3.97
CA CYS A 314 7.06 17.45 -5.25
C CYS A 314 5.75 18.22 -5.04
N LEU A 315 4.85 17.67 -4.23
CA LEU A 315 3.59 18.34 -3.90
C LEU A 315 3.82 19.64 -3.11
N SER A 316 4.75 19.64 -2.15
CA SER A 316 5.14 20.85 -1.41
C SER A 316 5.72 21.93 -2.32
N ALA A 317 6.62 21.55 -3.24
CA ALA A 317 7.18 22.46 -4.24
C ALA A 317 6.09 23.02 -5.18
N ALA A 318 5.15 22.19 -5.62
CA ALA A 318 4.03 22.60 -6.45
C ALA A 318 3.11 23.59 -5.73
N ALA A 319 2.84 23.37 -4.43
CA ALA A 319 2.03 24.29 -3.62
C ALA A 319 2.69 25.67 -3.50
N ILE A 320 4.02 25.72 -3.30
CA ILE A 320 4.78 26.98 -3.26
C ILE A 320 4.69 27.71 -4.62
N GLN A 321 4.83 26.99 -5.73
CA GLN A 321 4.70 27.56 -7.08
C GLN A 321 3.27 28.02 -7.41
N ALA A 322 2.25 27.33 -6.88
CA ALA A 322 0.86 27.74 -7.04
C ALA A 322 0.57 29.03 -6.27
N SER A 323 1.11 29.19 -5.06
CA SER A 323 0.91 30.41 -4.25
C SER A 323 1.47 31.69 -4.90
N SER A 324 2.42 31.55 -5.84
CA SER A 324 2.98 32.67 -6.60
C SER A 324 2.30 32.88 -7.96
N SER A 325 1.45 31.97 -8.41
CA SER A 325 0.76 32.07 -9.70
C SER A 325 -0.74 32.34 -9.52
N ALA A 326 -1.25 33.36 -10.21
CA ALA A 326 -2.67 33.76 -10.14
C ALA A 326 -3.62 32.77 -10.83
N SER A 327 -3.08 31.77 -11.55
CA SER A 327 -3.88 30.72 -12.17
C SER A 327 -4.23 29.66 -11.12
N GLY A 328 -5.52 29.49 -10.84
CA GLY A 328 -6.05 28.38 -10.02
C GLY A 328 -5.86 26.99 -10.63
N ASP A 329 -4.94 26.83 -11.59
CA ASP A 329 -4.49 25.54 -12.11
C ASP A 329 -3.57 24.90 -11.07
N GLY A 330 -4.21 24.40 -10.00
CA GLY A 330 -3.56 23.80 -8.84
C GLY A 330 -2.71 22.60 -9.21
N GLY A 331 -1.41 22.86 -9.38
CA GLY A 331 -0.33 22.11 -8.77
C GLY A 331 -0.09 20.69 -9.28
N VAL A 332 0.41 19.86 -8.38
CA VAL A 332 0.65 18.43 -8.57
C VAL A 332 -0.23 17.72 -7.56
N ARG A 333 -0.83 16.61 -7.99
CA ARG A 333 -1.68 15.75 -7.18
C ARG A 333 -1.06 14.39 -7.01
N LEU A 334 -1.45 13.73 -5.94
CA LEU A 334 -1.03 12.38 -5.63
C LEU A 334 -2.06 11.40 -6.18
N THR A 335 -1.62 10.53 -7.08
CA THR A 335 -2.45 9.40 -7.50
C THR A 335 -2.24 8.23 -6.56
N ALA A 336 -0.98 7.94 -6.22
CA ALA A 336 -0.62 6.83 -5.36
C ALA A 336 0.66 7.07 -4.57
N VAL A 337 0.75 6.43 -3.40
CA VAL A 337 1.95 6.33 -2.57
C VAL A 337 2.02 4.93 -1.99
N GLU A 338 3.24 4.39 -1.89
CA GLU A 338 3.57 3.03 -1.46
C GLU A 338 3.17 1.95 -2.48
N HIS A 339 1.89 1.84 -2.83
CA HIS A 339 1.36 0.75 -3.65
C HIS A 339 0.31 1.24 -4.66
N PHE A 340 0.34 0.72 -5.90
CA PHE A 340 -0.67 1.04 -6.91
C PHE A 340 -0.81 -0.03 -7.99
N PHE A 341 -1.98 -0.06 -8.61
CA PHE A 341 -2.25 -0.85 -9.81
C PHE A 341 -2.00 0.01 -11.04
N LEU A 342 -1.30 -0.54 -12.02
CA LEU A 342 -1.00 0.08 -13.31
C LEU A 342 -1.51 -0.81 -14.45
N ALA A 343 -2.18 -0.24 -15.43
CA ALA A 343 -2.58 -0.91 -16.66
C ALA A 343 -2.46 0.03 -17.86
N SER A 344 -2.63 -0.52 -19.06
CA SER A 344 -2.87 0.25 -20.29
C SER A 344 -4.15 1.09 -20.10
N GLY A 345 -4.05 2.39 -20.42
CA GLY A 345 -5.12 3.35 -20.20
C GLY A 345 -6.10 3.44 -21.36
N MET A 346 -5.70 3.13 -22.59
CA MET A 346 -6.54 3.24 -23.78
C MET A 346 -7.82 2.38 -23.73
N PRO A 347 -7.80 1.12 -23.28
CA PRO A 347 -9.01 0.31 -23.14
C PRO A 347 -10.02 0.96 -22.17
N VAL A 348 -9.53 1.43 -21.01
CA VAL A 348 -10.38 2.09 -20.00
C VAL A 348 -10.93 3.40 -20.55
N ARG A 349 -10.09 4.17 -21.25
CA ARG A 349 -10.50 5.42 -21.89
C ARG A 349 -11.61 5.19 -22.93
N ARG A 350 -11.43 4.22 -23.84
CA ARG A 350 -12.43 3.89 -24.88
C ARG A 350 -13.75 3.38 -24.31
N MET A 351 -13.71 2.67 -23.19
CA MET A 351 -14.93 2.26 -22.50
C MET A 351 -15.71 3.46 -21.96
N LEU A 352 -15.01 4.49 -21.46
CA LEU A 352 -15.62 5.70 -20.90
C LEU A 352 -15.99 6.75 -21.94
N ASP A 353 -15.27 6.78 -23.05
CA ASP A 353 -15.50 7.63 -24.21
C ASP A 353 -15.11 6.87 -25.49
N PRO A 354 -16.07 6.20 -26.14
CA PRO A 354 -15.83 5.43 -27.35
C PRO A 354 -15.27 6.26 -28.52
N ALA A 355 -15.50 7.58 -28.51
CA ALA A 355 -15.02 8.50 -29.54
C ALA A 355 -13.61 9.05 -29.25
N SER A 356 -12.97 8.64 -28.14
CA SER A 356 -11.64 9.10 -27.77
C SER A 356 -10.61 8.83 -28.87
N ALA A 357 -10.02 9.91 -29.38
CA ALA A 357 -8.95 9.86 -30.37
C ALA A 357 -7.68 9.21 -29.81
N ARG A 358 -6.87 8.64 -30.71
CA ARG A 358 -5.51 8.18 -30.36
C ARG A 358 -4.67 9.40 -29.99
N LEU A 359 -3.92 9.29 -28.89
CA LEU A 359 -2.95 10.31 -28.51
C LEU A 359 -1.55 10.00 -29.06
N ALA A 360 -0.71 11.02 -29.09
CA ALA A 360 0.70 10.91 -29.47
C ALA A 360 1.55 10.18 -28.43
N SER A 361 1.12 10.16 -27.16
CA SER A 361 1.87 9.60 -26.03
C SER A 361 1.08 8.49 -25.36
N PRO A 362 1.76 7.48 -24.77
CA PRO A 362 1.10 6.33 -24.14
C PRO A 362 0.28 6.78 -22.93
N ILE A 363 -0.90 6.18 -22.76
CA ILE A 363 -1.83 6.51 -21.69
C ILE A 363 -1.81 5.38 -20.68
N ILE A 364 -1.75 5.73 -19.41
CA ILE A 364 -1.81 4.76 -18.32
C ILE A 364 -3.11 4.90 -17.55
N PHE A 365 -3.61 3.76 -17.08
CA PHE A 365 -4.60 3.69 -16.03
C PHE A 365 -3.87 3.36 -14.73
N ALA A 366 -3.92 4.27 -13.76
CA ALA A 366 -3.34 4.04 -12.43
C ALA A 366 -4.43 4.17 -11.37
N CYS A 367 -4.41 3.27 -10.39
CA CYS A 367 -5.38 3.21 -9.30
C CYS A 367 -4.70 2.82 -7.99
N SER A 368 -5.00 3.54 -6.91
CA SER A 368 -4.63 3.14 -5.55
C SER A 368 -5.71 3.55 -4.55
N LEU A 369 -5.55 3.08 -3.31
CA LEU A 369 -6.37 3.57 -2.20
C LEU A 369 -5.77 4.88 -1.67
N PRO A 370 -6.59 5.93 -1.49
CA PRO A 370 -6.18 7.09 -0.72
C PRO A 370 -6.16 6.68 0.77
N HIS A 371 -5.05 6.91 1.45
CA HIS A 371 -4.90 6.61 2.88
C HIS A 371 -3.85 7.53 3.52
N HIS A 372 -3.71 7.45 4.84
CA HIS A 372 -2.63 8.15 5.55
C HIS A 372 -1.27 7.65 5.07
N ILE A 373 -0.36 8.58 4.82
CA ILE A 373 0.96 8.30 4.28
C ILE A 373 1.91 7.95 5.41
N THR A 374 2.69 6.88 5.24
CA THR A 374 3.68 6.48 6.23
C THR A 374 5.02 7.17 5.95
N VAL A 375 5.48 8.00 6.88
CA VAL A 375 6.76 8.71 6.78
C VAL A 375 7.68 8.39 7.97
N GLY A 376 8.98 8.28 7.71
CA GLY A 376 9.98 8.13 8.76
C GLY A 376 10.28 9.45 9.47
N LEU A 377 10.78 9.36 10.71
CA LEU A 377 11.17 10.53 11.49
C LEU A 377 12.25 11.40 10.79
N GLY A 378 13.17 10.82 10.03
CA GLY A 378 14.13 11.59 9.21
C GLY A 378 13.46 12.48 8.16
N ALA A 379 12.35 12.04 7.57
CA ALA A 379 11.56 12.84 6.63
C ALA A 379 10.83 13.99 7.34
N VAL A 380 10.28 13.74 8.53
CA VAL A 380 9.61 14.76 9.36
C VAL A 380 10.58 15.84 9.81
N LEU A 381 11.78 15.45 10.29
CA LEU A 381 12.82 16.40 10.70
C LEU A 381 13.48 17.10 9.50
N GLY A 382 13.29 16.57 8.29
CA GLY A 382 13.81 17.15 7.05
C GLY A 382 15.33 17.07 6.93
N THR A 383 15.95 15.99 7.43
CA THR A 383 17.42 15.88 7.51
C THR A 383 18.08 15.87 6.12
N LEU A 384 17.42 15.25 5.14
CA LEU A 384 17.86 15.23 3.74
C LEU A 384 17.31 16.39 2.93
N ARG A 385 16.11 16.86 3.29
CA ARG A 385 15.47 18.05 2.72
C ARG A 385 14.35 18.53 3.64
N PRO A 386 14.31 19.81 4.02
CA PRO A 386 13.22 20.36 4.83
C PRO A 386 11.86 20.24 4.14
N ASN A 387 10.84 19.88 4.91
CA ASN A 387 9.43 19.99 4.49
C ASN A 387 8.61 20.55 5.67
N PRO A 388 8.48 21.89 5.76
CA PRO A 388 7.79 22.54 6.89
C PRO A 388 6.33 22.11 7.04
N GLY A 389 5.62 21.85 5.93
CA GLY A 389 4.24 21.38 5.97
C GLY A 389 4.12 19.99 6.59
N LEU A 390 5.03 19.08 6.24
CA LEU A 390 5.09 17.75 6.86
C LEU A 390 5.47 17.84 8.34
N ALA A 391 6.46 18.66 8.69
CA ALA A 391 6.88 18.85 10.08
C ALA A 391 5.74 19.41 10.96
N ALA A 392 4.94 20.34 10.43
CA ALA A 392 3.81 20.93 11.14
C ALA A 392 2.62 19.98 11.32
N ALA A 393 2.48 18.96 10.46
CA ALA A 393 1.41 17.97 10.54
C ALA A 393 1.63 16.91 11.63
N VAL A 394 2.80 16.91 12.27
CA VAL A 394 3.27 15.84 13.15
C VAL A 394 3.50 16.35 14.57
N GLU A 395 3.09 15.55 15.56
CA GLU A 395 3.45 15.79 16.97
C GLU A 395 4.76 15.07 17.30
N LEU A 396 5.83 15.84 17.46
CA LEU A 396 7.14 15.30 17.83
C LEU A 396 7.13 14.75 19.26
N PRO A 397 7.86 13.64 19.53
CA PRO A 397 8.07 13.14 20.88
C PRO A 397 8.62 14.20 21.84
N PRO A 398 8.28 14.17 23.15
CA PRO A 398 8.71 15.18 24.11
C PRO A 398 10.21 15.46 24.14
N PHE A 399 11.05 14.42 23.93
CA PHE A 399 12.50 14.58 23.90
C PHE A 399 13.03 15.32 22.67
N LEU A 400 12.26 15.40 21.58
CA LEU A 400 12.59 16.18 20.37
C LEU A 400 11.98 17.59 20.41
N GLN A 401 11.08 17.85 21.34
CA GLN A 401 10.49 19.19 21.53
C GLN A 401 11.47 20.15 22.22
N CYS A 402 12.48 19.64 22.94
CA CYS A 402 13.52 20.47 23.53
C CYS A 402 14.74 20.60 22.60
N GLU A 403 15.30 21.80 22.51
CA GLU A 403 16.43 22.09 21.62
C GLU A 403 17.65 21.20 21.92
N ALA A 404 17.94 20.95 23.21
CA ALA A 404 19.05 20.09 23.62
C ALA A 404 18.85 18.64 23.14
N GLY A 405 17.63 18.11 23.27
CA GLY A 405 17.30 16.76 22.83
C GLY A 405 17.29 16.62 21.32
N LEU A 406 16.76 17.62 20.60
CA LEU A 406 16.85 17.69 19.14
C LEU A 406 18.30 17.74 18.66
N ARG A 407 19.14 18.62 19.22
CA ARG A 407 20.57 18.69 18.89
C ARG A 407 21.30 17.39 19.19
N ALA A 408 21.03 16.75 20.33
CA ALA A 408 21.63 15.47 20.67
C ALA A 408 21.21 14.38 19.68
N PHE A 409 19.95 14.41 19.25
CA PHE A 409 19.40 13.46 18.28
C PHE A 409 19.99 13.65 16.88
N LEU A 410 20.16 14.90 16.42
CA LEU A 410 20.78 15.24 15.14
C LEU A 410 22.29 14.99 15.08
N ARG A 411 22.92 14.52 16.16
CA ARG A 411 24.31 13.99 16.11
C ARG A 411 24.40 12.61 15.47
N ASN A 412 23.28 11.92 15.30
CA ASN A 412 23.24 10.68 14.52
C ASN A 412 23.43 10.98 13.04
N THR A 413 23.99 10.03 12.28
CA THR A 413 24.10 10.16 10.83
C THR A 413 22.72 10.13 10.17
N ASP A 414 22.60 10.72 8.99
CA ASP A 414 21.36 10.67 8.20
C ASP A 414 20.88 9.24 7.97
N GLY A 415 21.81 8.31 7.76
CA GLY A 415 21.53 6.90 7.57
C GLY A 415 20.88 6.28 8.80
N VAL A 416 21.31 6.63 10.01
CA VAL A 416 20.65 6.18 11.25
C VAL A 416 19.25 6.78 11.34
N LEU A 417 19.13 8.09 11.09
CA LEU A 417 17.86 8.79 11.23
C LEU A 417 16.81 8.32 10.22
N TRP A 418 17.24 8.04 8.99
CA TRP A 418 16.41 7.56 7.90
C TRP A 418 16.01 6.08 8.06
N ASN A 419 16.89 5.28 8.65
CA ASN A 419 16.64 3.84 8.84
C ASN A 419 15.91 3.51 10.15
N MET A 420 15.57 4.51 10.97
CA MET A 420 14.73 4.28 12.13
C MET A 420 13.41 3.61 11.74
N SER A 421 13.04 2.58 12.50
CA SER A 421 11.80 1.83 12.27
C SER A 421 10.53 2.59 12.64
N LYS A 422 10.67 3.69 13.40
CA LYS A 422 9.54 4.49 13.86
C LYS A 422 9.03 5.37 12.73
N THR A 423 7.73 5.29 12.48
CA THR A 423 7.04 6.02 11.43
C THR A 423 5.89 6.83 11.99
N TYR A 424 5.41 7.78 11.18
CA TYR A 424 4.22 8.57 11.42
C TYR A 424 3.23 8.28 10.31
N ARG A 425 1.95 8.19 10.66
CA ARG A 425 0.84 8.12 9.71
C ARG A 425 0.22 9.49 9.57
N VAL A 426 0.46 10.14 8.44
CA VAL A 426 0.09 11.54 8.22
C VAL A 426 -1.02 11.63 7.19
N ARG A 427 -2.09 12.39 7.46
CA ARG A 427 -3.07 12.74 6.42
C ARG A 427 -2.41 13.70 5.44
N LEU A 428 -2.56 13.42 4.15
CA LEU A 428 -1.98 14.27 3.12
C LEU A 428 -2.47 15.73 3.27
N GLU A 429 -3.75 15.92 3.55
CA GLU A 429 -4.40 17.23 3.70
C GLU A 429 -3.79 18.06 4.85
N ASP A 430 -3.38 17.41 5.93
CA ASP A 430 -2.80 18.09 7.09
C ASP A 430 -1.42 18.68 6.76
N THR A 431 -0.72 18.17 5.75
CA THR A 431 0.57 18.72 5.31
C THR A 431 0.46 20.01 4.49
N TYR A 432 -0.74 20.39 4.02
CA TYR A 432 -0.98 21.61 3.22
C TYR A 432 -1.77 22.68 3.95
N ARG A 433 -2.45 22.37 5.07
CA ARG A 433 -3.24 23.37 5.82
C ARG A 433 -2.45 24.62 6.18
N ALA A 434 -1.13 24.51 6.34
CA ALA A 434 -0.27 25.65 6.62
C ALA A 434 0.04 26.51 5.37
N SER A 435 -0.07 25.96 4.16
CA SER A 435 0.46 26.56 2.92
C SER A 435 -0.59 26.97 1.89
N SER A 436 -1.84 26.49 1.96
CA SER A 436 -2.90 26.94 1.04
C SER A 436 -4.31 26.77 1.62
N PRO A 437 -5.23 27.75 1.43
CA PRO A 437 -6.65 27.60 1.74
C PRO A 437 -7.43 26.76 0.71
N ASP A 438 -6.80 26.27 -0.37
CA ASP A 438 -7.49 25.42 -1.35
C ASP A 438 -7.95 24.10 -0.70
N THR A 439 -9.26 24.03 -0.43
CA THR A 439 -9.95 22.89 0.17
C THR A 439 -10.09 21.69 -0.77
N SER A 440 -9.48 21.73 -1.96
CA SER A 440 -9.59 20.62 -2.91
C SER A 440 -8.69 19.45 -2.49
N THR A 441 -9.23 18.24 -2.50
CA THR A 441 -8.45 17.03 -2.24
C THR A 441 -7.23 16.96 -3.15
N GLN A 442 -6.07 16.67 -2.55
CA GLN A 442 -4.78 16.48 -3.24
C GLN A 442 -4.63 15.06 -3.80
N TRP A 443 -5.60 14.20 -3.53
CA TRP A 443 -5.69 12.84 -4.06
C TRP A 443 -6.51 12.79 -5.34
N ASP A 444 -5.95 12.17 -6.38
CA ASP A 444 -6.69 11.64 -7.53
C ASP A 444 -6.49 10.11 -7.56
N PRO A 445 -7.23 9.34 -6.75
CA PRO A 445 -6.91 7.93 -6.49
C PRO A 445 -7.00 7.03 -7.74
N VAL A 446 -7.70 7.50 -8.79
CA VAL A 446 -7.80 6.82 -10.07
C VAL A 446 -7.59 7.82 -11.19
N VAL A 447 -6.61 7.57 -12.05
CA VAL A 447 -6.29 8.45 -13.18
C VAL A 447 -6.17 7.69 -14.49
N ILE A 448 -6.60 8.33 -15.57
CA ILE A 448 -6.33 7.95 -16.95
C ILE A 448 -5.58 9.12 -17.58
N ASN A 449 -4.25 9.02 -17.59
CA ASN A 449 -3.34 10.12 -17.91
C ASN A 449 -2.25 9.69 -18.88
N THR A 450 -1.66 10.67 -19.56
CA THR A 450 -0.46 10.45 -20.37
C THR A 450 0.73 10.14 -19.45
N LEU A 451 1.49 9.09 -19.75
CA LEU A 451 2.74 8.82 -19.07
C LEU A 451 3.80 9.80 -19.57
N ALA A 452 4.30 10.65 -18.67
CA ALA A 452 5.40 11.58 -18.96
C ALA A 452 6.77 10.93 -18.82
N GLY A 453 6.90 9.96 -17.92
CA GLY A 453 8.16 9.25 -17.69
C GLY A 453 8.11 8.39 -16.43
N VAL A 454 9.16 7.59 -16.27
CA VAL A 454 9.41 6.78 -15.07
C VAL A 454 10.69 7.28 -14.44
N VAL A 455 10.64 7.67 -13.17
CA VAL A 455 11.81 8.07 -12.38
C VAL A 455 12.21 6.90 -11.49
N LEU A 456 13.38 6.32 -11.75
CA LEU A 456 13.98 5.28 -10.93
C LEU A 456 15.00 5.91 -9.99
N LEU A 457 14.75 5.80 -8.68
CA LEU A 457 15.67 6.23 -7.64
C LEU A 457 16.72 5.14 -7.41
N ASP A 458 17.89 5.31 -8.02
CA ASP A 458 19.02 4.37 -7.93
C ASP A 458 20.20 5.04 -7.19
N TRP A 459 19.89 5.60 -6.02
CA TRP A 459 20.83 6.42 -5.24
C TRP A 459 21.65 5.53 -4.32
N ASN A 460 22.89 5.96 -4.04
CA ASN A 460 23.74 5.34 -3.06
C ASN A 460 23.28 5.69 -1.63
N VAL A 461 22.34 4.92 -1.10
CA VAL A 461 21.83 5.10 0.26
C VAL A 461 22.90 4.80 1.32
N GLU A 462 23.95 4.05 0.99
CA GLU A 462 25.07 3.77 1.92
C GLU A 462 25.85 5.03 2.27
N GLU A 463 25.86 6.04 1.38
CA GLU A 463 26.46 7.34 1.64
C GLU A 463 25.85 8.02 2.88
N LEU A 464 24.56 7.78 3.15
CA LEU A 464 23.88 8.35 4.33
C LEU A 464 24.46 7.82 5.65
N ALA A 465 25.11 6.64 5.64
CA ALA A 465 25.78 6.11 6.83
C ALA A 465 27.13 6.77 7.10
N SER A 466 27.69 7.53 6.13
CA SER A 466 28.98 8.18 6.27
C SER A 466 28.92 9.35 7.25
N THR A 467 29.97 9.49 8.06
CA THR A 467 30.19 10.67 8.91
C THR A 467 31.05 11.73 8.20
N SER A 468 31.72 11.36 7.10
CA SER A 468 32.54 12.29 6.33
C SER A 468 31.69 13.05 5.30
N PRO A 469 31.95 14.35 5.08
CA PRO A 469 31.30 15.11 4.03
C PRO A 469 31.66 14.47 2.69
N THR A 470 30.69 13.79 2.10
CA THR A 470 30.83 13.14 0.81
C THR A 470 30.36 14.15 -0.25
N PRO A 471 31.18 14.48 -1.25
CA PRO A 471 30.77 15.42 -2.27
C PRO A 471 29.58 14.86 -3.04
N VAL A 472 28.48 15.62 -3.10
CA VAL A 472 27.26 15.24 -3.82
C VAL A 472 27.60 15.01 -5.29
N ARG A 473 27.46 13.78 -5.75
CA ARG A 473 27.69 13.39 -7.15
C ARG A 473 26.45 12.70 -7.68
N ASN A 474 25.72 13.37 -8.56
CA ASN A 474 24.49 12.83 -9.13
C ASN A 474 24.58 12.82 -10.64
N ALA A 475 23.99 11.80 -11.25
CA ALA A 475 23.78 11.71 -12.68
C ALA A 475 22.32 11.34 -12.96
N VAL A 476 21.76 11.84 -14.06
CA VAL A 476 20.46 11.39 -14.56
C VAL A 476 20.71 10.73 -15.90
N ARG A 477 20.56 9.41 -15.96
CA ARG A 477 20.61 8.66 -17.20
C ARG A 477 19.19 8.55 -17.76
N LYS A 478 18.98 9.11 -18.95
CA LYS A 478 17.71 9.05 -19.69
C LYS A 478 17.77 7.93 -20.72
N ILE A 479 16.79 7.04 -20.71
CA ILE A 479 16.65 5.92 -21.65
C ILE A 479 15.20 5.91 -22.15
N PRO A 480 14.92 6.05 -23.45
CA PRO A 480 13.54 6.00 -23.96
C PRO A 480 12.87 4.67 -23.57
N LEU A 481 11.63 4.70 -23.08
CA LEU A 481 10.97 3.47 -22.61
C LEU A 481 10.75 2.46 -23.73
N HIS A 482 10.48 2.94 -24.95
CA HIS A 482 10.26 2.12 -26.13
C HIS A 482 11.57 1.60 -26.77
N ASP A 483 12.74 2.06 -26.30
CA ASP A 483 14.06 1.68 -26.82
C ASP A 483 14.96 1.23 -25.66
N GLY A 484 14.65 0.06 -25.09
CA GLY A 484 15.45 -0.56 -24.02
C GLY A 484 15.15 -0.06 -22.61
N GLY A 485 14.35 1.02 -22.45
CA GLY A 485 14.09 1.60 -21.13
C GLY A 485 13.23 0.72 -20.23
N VAL A 486 12.28 -0.06 -20.78
CA VAL A 486 11.52 -1.04 -19.97
C VAL A 486 12.39 -2.21 -19.54
N GLU A 487 13.25 -2.71 -20.42
CA GLU A 487 14.19 -3.78 -20.11
C GLU A 487 15.17 -3.34 -19.02
N GLU A 488 15.71 -2.13 -19.11
CA GLU A 488 16.59 -1.58 -18.07
C GLU A 488 15.82 -1.38 -16.75
N LEU A 489 14.57 -0.89 -16.80
CA LEU A 489 13.73 -0.78 -15.61
C LEU A 489 13.53 -2.14 -14.94
N LEU A 490 13.11 -3.16 -15.69
CA LEU A 490 12.89 -4.51 -15.17
C LEU A 490 14.19 -5.11 -14.60
N LYS A 491 15.31 -4.89 -15.29
CA LYS A 491 16.62 -5.36 -14.88
C LYS A 491 17.11 -4.70 -13.60
N ARG A 492 16.92 -3.39 -13.42
CA ARG A 492 17.40 -2.69 -12.22
C ARG A 492 16.42 -2.76 -11.05
N ALA A 493 15.13 -2.77 -11.36
CA ALA A 493 14.07 -2.69 -10.37
C ALA A 493 13.75 -4.04 -9.69
N HIS A 494 14.11 -5.16 -10.35
CA HIS A 494 14.11 -6.52 -9.81
C HIS A 494 12.87 -6.81 -8.90
N ASP A 495 13.12 -7.46 -7.74
CA ASP A 495 12.11 -8.02 -6.83
C ASP A 495 11.44 -6.96 -5.94
N TYR A 496 11.89 -5.70 -5.97
CA TYR A 496 11.35 -4.66 -5.09
C TYR A 496 10.25 -3.83 -5.74
N MET A 497 10.21 -3.77 -7.07
CA MET A 497 9.21 -2.96 -7.79
C MET A 497 7.83 -3.60 -7.77
N PHE A 498 7.74 -4.92 -7.86
CA PHE A 498 6.45 -5.60 -7.91
C PHE A 498 5.94 -5.90 -6.52
N HIS A 499 4.64 -5.68 -6.32
CA HIS A 499 3.97 -6.00 -5.08
C HIS A 499 3.18 -7.30 -5.21
N GLY A 500 3.78 -8.40 -4.77
CA GLY A 500 3.12 -9.69 -4.73
C GLY A 500 2.28 -9.87 -3.46
N HIS A 501 1.12 -10.53 -3.59
CA HIS A 501 0.35 -11.00 -2.44
C HIS A 501 -0.01 -12.47 -2.55
N HIS A 502 0.26 -13.23 -1.49
CA HIS A 502 -0.03 -14.66 -1.42
C HIS A 502 -1.49 -14.99 -1.77
N LEU A 503 -2.43 -14.22 -1.22
CA LEU A 503 -3.87 -14.42 -1.43
C LEU A 503 -4.38 -14.06 -2.85
N LEU A 504 -3.60 -13.36 -3.68
CA LEU A 504 -3.99 -13.01 -5.07
C LEU A 504 -3.31 -13.89 -6.13
N ARG A 505 -2.49 -14.87 -5.73
CA ARG A 505 -1.68 -15.68 -6.66
C ARG A 505 -2.49 -16.41 -7.72
N THR A 506 -3.76 -16.72 -7.46
CA THR A 506 -4.64 -17.39 -8.43
C THR A 506 -4.99 -16.53 -9.63
N VAL A 507 -4.90 -15.19 -9.52
CA VAL A 507 -5.18 -14.24 -10.60
C VAL A 507 -3.97 -13.39 -11.00
N TYR A 508 -2.95 -13.37 -10.15
CA TYR A 508 -1.74 -12.57 -10.31
C TYR A 508 -0.56 -13.21 -9.57
N ASP A 509 0.24 -14.00 -10.28
CA ASP A 509 1.49 -14.52 -9.72
C ASP A 509 2.64 -13.57 -10.05
N ALA A 510 2.95 -12.66 -9.11
CA ALA A 510 3.86 -11.55 -9.38
C ALA A 510 5.24 -11.96 -9.95
N PRO A 511 5.94 -12.99 -9.44
CA PRO A 511 7.24 -13.39 -10.00
C PRO A 511 7.17 -13.92 -11.43
N GLN A 512 6.03 -14.48 -11.86
CA GLN A 512 5.87 -15.07 -13.19
C GLN A 512 5.25 -14.07 -14.17
N ASP A 513 4.19 -13.39 -13.75
CA ASP A 513 3.33 -12.62 -14.64
C ASP A 513 3.72 -11.14 -14.70
N ALA A 514 4.18 -10.54 -13.59
CA ALA A 514 4.20 -9.09 -13.44
C ALA A 514 5.15 -8.37 -14.43
N PRO A 515 6.38 -8.85 -14.69
CA PRO A 515 7.25 -8.24 -15.69
C PRO A 515 6.63 -8.25 -17.09
N ALA A 516 6.03 -9.38 -17.50
CA ALA A 516 5.41 -9.53 -18.80
C ALA A 516 4.15 -8.67 -18.93
N ARG A 517 3.32 -8.56 -17.88
CA ARG A 517 2.15 -7.67 -17.86
C ARG A 517 2.54 -6.20 -17.93
N LEU A 518 3.60 -5.78 -17.23
CA LEU A 518 4.09 -4.39 -17.30
C LEU A 518 4.59 -4.06 -18.70
N ALA A 519 5.43 -4.93 -19.28
CA ALA A 519 5.95 -4.75 -20.64
C ALA A 519 4.80 -4.73 -21.67
N GLY A 520 3.87 -5.67 -21.58
CA GLY A 520 2.69 -5.73 -22.46
C GLY A 520 1.80 -4.50 -22.34
N ALA A 521 1.52 -4.02 -21.12
CA ALA A 521 0.70 -2.82 -20.90
C ALA A 521 1.32 -1.56 -21.51
N LEU A 522 2.65 -1.44 -21.54
CA LEU A 522 3.33 -0.32 -22.18
C LEU A 522 3.46 -0.51 -23.70
N ALA A 523 3.70 -1.73 -24.16
CA ALA A 523 3.76 -2.08 -25.58
C ALA A 523 2.43 -1.83 -26.30
N ASP A 524 1.31 -2.28 -25.73
CA ASP A 524 -0.05 -2.06 -26.25
C ASP A 524 -0.34 -0.55 -26.43
N GLU A 525 0.21 0.29 -25.56
CA GLU A 525 0.07 1.75 -25.65
C GLU A 525 0.94 2.37 -26.74
N TRP A 526 2.14 1.83 -27.01
CA TRP A 526 2.97 2.31 -28.12
C TRP A 526 2.43 1.91 -29.49
N ASP A 527 1.92 0.69 -29.62
CA ASP A 527 1.29 0.21 -30.86
C ASP A 527 0.02 1.02 -31.21
N THR A 528 -0.60 1.63 -30.20
CA THR A 528 -1.74 2.52 -30.39
C THR A 528 -1.38 4.00 -30.53
N ALA A 529 -0.17 4.41 -30.15
CA ALA A 529 0.34 5.77 -30.31
C ALA A 529 0.67 6.09 -31.78
N GLN A 530 0.60 7.37 -32.16
CA GLN A 530 0.94 7.77 -33.53
C GLN A 530 2.45 7.67 -33.80
N PRO A 531 2.88 7.06 -34.93
CA PRO A 531 4.30 6.81 -35.21
C PRO A 531 5.16 8.07 -35.32
N GLN A 532 4.59 9.22 -35.69
CA GLN A 532 5.33 10.49 -35.81
C GLN A 532 5.85 11.02 -34.45
N SER A 533 5.19 10.69 -33.34
CA SER A 533 5.57 11.12 -31.99
C SER A 533 6.86 10.47 -31.46
N LEU A 534 7.19 9.26 -31.94
CA LEU A 534 8.37 8.53 -31.47
C LEU A 534 9.68 9.18 -31.95
N ALA A 535 9.65 9.85 -33.12
CA ALA A 535 10.81 10.53 -33.68
C ALA A 535 11.09 11.90 -33.05
N ASP A 536 10.05 12.62 -32.62
CA ASP A 536 10.15 14.03 -32.16
C ASP A 536 10.56 14.19 -30.68
N GLY A 537 10.99 13.13 -30.01
CA GLY A 537 11.61 13.19 -28.67
C GLY A 537 10.63 13.38 -27.50
N THR A 538 9.32 13.39 -27.76
CA THR A 538 8.23 13.47 -26.76
C THR A 538 7.87 12.13 -26.12
N ALA A 539 8.51 11.04 -26.54
CA ALA A 539 8.27 9.72 -25.96
C ALA A 539 8.73 9.67 -24.49
N PRO A 540 7.94 9.06 -23.58
CA PRO A 540 8.33 8.94 -22.20
C PRO A 540 9.60 8.10 -22.05
N ALA A 541 10.44 8.52 -21.11
CA ALA A 541 11.71 7.87 -20.82
C ALA A 541 11.75 7.34 -19.39
N LEU A 542 12.60 6.34 -19.19
CA LEU A 542 13.15 6.00 -17.90
C LEU A 542 14.25 7.02 -17.56
N HIS A 543 14.12 7.66 -16.40
CA HIS A 543 15.11 8.53 -15.82
C HIS A 543 15.70 7.85 -14.58
N CYS A 544 16.87 7.24 -14.75
CA CYS A 544 17.62 6.68 -13.63
C CYS A 544 18.40 7.82 -12.99
N ILE A 545 18.01 8.20 -11.77
CA ILE A 545 18.80 9.12 -10.97
C ILE A 545 19.79 8.26 -10.19
N GLU A 546 21.09 8.47 -10.43
CA GLU A 546 22.19 7.70 -9.88
C GLU A 546 23.08 8.60 -9.00
N GLY A 547 23.79 7.99 -8.04
CA GLY A 547 24.76 8.69 -7.19
C GLY A 547 24.20 9.13 -5.85
N SER A 548 24.58 10.30 -5.35
CA SER A 548 24.20 10.78 -4.02
C SER A 548 22.70 11.04 -3.88
N VAL A 549 22.21 10.97 -2.65
CA VAL A 549 20.81 11.24 -2.33
C VAL A 549 20.52 12.74 -2.49
N ASN A 550 19.70 13.12 -3.50
CA ASN A 550 19.38 14.51 -3.77
C ASN A 550 17.92 14.70 -4.20
N PHE A 551 17.09 15.11 -3.24
CA PHE A 551 15.67 15.37 -3.46
C PHE A 551 15.40 16.59 -4.34
N ASP A 552 16.29 17.58 -4.40
CA ASP A 552 16.09 18.80 -5.19
C ASP A 552 16.17 18.48 -6.69
N LEU A 553 17.22 17.78 -7.12
CA LEU A 553 17.38 17.32 -8.51
C LEU A 553 16.18 16.48 -8.95
N ALA A 554 15.78 15.52 -8.11
CA ALA A 554 14.67 14.62 -8.40
C ALA A 554 13.33 15.36 -8.49
N THR A 555 13.11 16.33 -7.60
CA THR A 555 11.90 17.14 -7.62
C THR A 555 11.87 18.04 -8.86
N GLN A 556 12.97 18.70 -9.19
CA GLN A 556 13.05 19.52 -10.41
C GLN A 556 12.74 18.70 -11.66
N LEU A 557 13.32 17.49 -11.77
CA LEU A 557 13.05 16.58 -12.88
C LEU A 557 11.57 16.18 -12.95
N ILE A 558 10.98 15.78 -11.83
CA ILE A 558 9.57 15.38 -11.80
C ILE A 558 8.67 16.56 -12.19
N MET A 559 8.94 17.74 -11.64
CA MET A 559 8.17 18.95 -11.94
C MET A 559 8.31 19.37 -13.40
N SER A 560 9.50 19.24 -14.01
CA SER A 560 9.69 19.54 -15.44
C SER A 560 8.89 18.56 -16.31
N LEU A 561 8.95 17.25 -16.04
CA LEU A 561 8.21 16.23 -16.77
C LEU A 561 6.68 16.40 -16.70
N LEU A 562 6.18 16.91 -15.56
CA LEU A 562 4.77 17.17 -15.35
C LEU A 562 4.27 18.47 -16.01
N SER A 563 5.15 19.47 -16.13
CA SER A 563 4.81 20.81 -16.67
C SER A 563 5.00 20.94 -18.19
N GLU A 564 5.80 20.06 -18.81
CA GLU A 564 5.90 19.97 -20.27
C GLU A 564 4.52 19.73 -20.91
N ARG A 565 4.03 20.69 -21.69
CA ARG A 565 2.78 20.52 -22.44
C ARG A 565 2.99 19.44 -23.51
N ALA A 566 2.08 18.46 -23.52
CA ALA A 566 2.08 17.36 -24.49
C ALA A 566 1.74 17.83 -25.91
#